data_AF-A0A9Q0QH32-F1
#
_entry.id   AF-A0A9Q0QH32-F1
#
_cell.length_a   1.000
_cell.length_b   1.000
_cell.length_c   1.000
_cell.angle_alpha   90.00
_cell.angle_beta   90.00
_cell.angle_gamma   90.00
#
_symmetry.space_group_name_H-M   'P 1'
#
loop_
_entity.id
_entity.type
_entity.pdbx_description
1 polymer ?
#
loop_
_entity_poly.entity_id
_entity_poly.type
_entity_poly.pdbx_seq_one_letter_code
_entity_poly.pdbx_strand_id
1 'polypeptide(L)'
;MRDLTGFVETRQQLLSLKPNHRMNWIGFAVAHHLNSDGSKAVEILEAYEGTLDDDYPPDNERCESLLEECGSLERAIEELHKKESKIVDKLSYKEQEVSLLVKLGRLEEGAELYKALLSINPDNYRYYEGLQKCVGLHAENGLSSSDIDQLDALYKSLGQQYTWSSAVKRIPLDFLQGEKFLVAAENYIRPLLTKGVPSLFSDLSPLYDHPGKADILEKLILELEHSLRISGGYPGRAEKEPPSTLMWTLYNMMLLWVKLMRL
;
A
#
# COMPACT_ATOMS: atom_id res chain seq x y z
N MET A 1 -1.85 -14.47 35.56
CA MET A 1 -0.63 -13.61 35.61
C MET A 1 0.48 -14.38 34.91
N ARG A 2 1.16 -13.80 33.92
CA ARG A 2 2.28 -14.46 33.22
C ARG A 2 3.57 -14.17 34.00
N ASP A 3 4.28 -15.21 34.46
CA ASP A 3 5.57 -15.06 35.13
C ASP A 3 6.69 -14.98 34.09
N LEU A 4 7.03 -13.76 33.68
CA LEU A 4 8.06 -13.50 32.67
C LEU A 4 9.47 -13.61 33.25
N THR A 5 9.64 -13.25 34.53
CA THR A 5 10.91 -13.38 35.25
C THR A 5 11.34 -14.84 35.38
N GLY A 6 10.45 -15.72 35.83
CA GLY A 6 10.73 -17.16 35.90
C GLY A 6 10.92 -17.79 34.51
N PHE A 7 10.28 -17.24 33.47
CA PHE A 7 10.51 -17.66 32.09
C PHE A 7 11.93 -17.35 31.61
N VAL A 8 12.46 -16.16 31.91
CA VAL A 8 13.86 -15.79 31.62
C VAL A 8 14.83 -16.73 32.34
N GLU A 9 14.65 -16.97 33.64
CA GLU A 9 15.50 -17.86 34.44
C GLU A 9 15.51 -19.28 33.87
N THR A 10 14.32 -19.82 33.53
CA THR A 10 14.18 -21.15 32.95
C THR A 10 14.91 -21.24 31.61
N ARG A 11 14.78 -20.22 30.76
CA ARG A 11 15.45 -20.19 29.44
C ARG A 11 16.97 -20.05 29.57
N GLN A 12 17.47 -19.30 30.53
CA GLN A 12 18.90 -19.21 30.83
C GLN A 12 19.48 -20.57 31.27
N GLN A 13 18.77 -21.30 32.12
CA GLN A 13 19.18 -22.65 32.54
C GLN A 13 19.21 -23.63 31.35
N LEU A 14 18.18 -23.61 30.50
CA LEU A 14 18.12 -24.46 29.30
C LEU A 14 19.26 -24.16 28.32
N LEU A 15 19.58 -22.88 28.12
CA LEU A 15 20.70 -22.45 27.29
C LEU A 15 22.03 -22.93 27.84
N SER A 16 22.22 -22.80 29.15
CA SER A 16 23.44 -23.24 29.85
C SER A 16 23.63 -24.77 29.79
N LEU A 17 22.54 -25.54 29.87
CA LEU A 17 22.56 -27.00 29.79
C LEU A 17 22.80 -27.53 28.37
N LYS A 18 22.25 -26.85 27.36
CA LYS A 18 22.31 -27.27 25.96
C LYS A 18 22.53 -26.08 25.03
N PRO A 19 23.75 -25.49 25.00
CA PRO A 19 24.06 -24.33 24.17
C PRO A 19 24.10 -24.67 22.68
N ASN A 20 24.37 -25.93 22.32
CA ASN A 20 24.40 -26.36 20.91
C ASN A 20 23.00 -26.42 20.27
N HIS A 21 21.93 -26.26 21.05
CA HIS A 21 20.57 -26.37 20.56
C HIS A 21 19.99 -24.98 20.29
N ARG A 22 19.90 -24.60 19.00
CA ARG A 22 19.34 -23.32 18.51
C ARG A 22 18.11 -22.83 19.28
N MET A 23 17.12 -23.69 19.47
CA MET A 23 15.85 -23.31 20.11
C MET A 23 16.00 -22.76 21.54
N ASN A 24 17.12 -23.05 22.21
CA ASN A 24 17.42 -22.48 23.53
C ASN A 24 17.89 -21.02 23.41
N TRP A 25 18.67 -20.67 22.39
CA TRP A 25 19.06 -19.29 22.10
C TRP A 25 17.85 -18.43 21.76
N ILE A 26 17.02 -18.89 20.81
CA ILE A 26 15.76 -18.20 20.44
C ILE A 26 14.86 -18.05 21.66
N GLY A 27 14.66 -19.14 22.41
CA GLY A 27 13.81 -19.12 23.59
C GLY A 27 14.28 -18.13 24.64
N PHE A 28 15.59 -17.95 24.79
CA PHE A 28 16.18 -17.00 25.71
C PHE A 28 16.05 -15.55 25.21
N ALA A 29 16.29 -15.30 23.92
CA ALA A 29 16.05 -14.00 23.30
C ALA A 29 14.58 -13.57 23.41
N VAL A 30 13.64 -14.47 23.11
CA VAL A 30 12.19 -14.23 23.25
C VAL A 30 11.80 -13.95 24.70
N ALA A 31 12.41 -14.64 25.68
CA ALA A 31 12.14 -14.38 27.09
C ALA A 31 12.53 -12.96 27.51
N HIS A 32 13.71 -12.49 27.07
CA HIS A 32 14.15 -11.12 27.29
C HIS A 32 13.26 -10.10 26.56
N HIS A 33 12.91 -10.36 25.31
CA HIS A 33 12.04 -9.49 24.54
C HIS A 33 10.65 -9.33 25.19
N LEU A 34 10.02 -10.44 25.59
CA LEU A 34 8.72 -10.41 26.28
C LEU A 34 8.79 -9.72 27.64
N ASN A 35 9.95 -9.71 28.30
CA ASN A 35 10.20 -9.00 29.55
C ASN A 35 10.64 -7.54 29.33
N SER A 36 10.39 -6.98 28.14
CA SER A 36 10.71 -5.60 27.75
C SER A 36 12.22 -5.27 27.74
N ASP A 37 13.08 -6.28 27.66
CA ASP A 37 14.53 -6.13 27.54
C ASP A 37 14.98 -6.51 26.12
N GLY A 38 14.55 -5.69 25.16
CA GLY A 38 14.82 -5.93 23.74
C GLY A 38 16.30 -5.79 23.37
N SER A 39 17.05 -4.92 24.06
CA SER A 39 18.51 -4.78 23.86
C SER A 39 19.23 -6.11 24.15
N LYS A 40 18.92 -6.77 25.27
CA LYS A 40 19.50 -8.09 25.54
C LYS A 40 19.02 -9.15 24.56
N ALA A 41 17.78 -9.09 24.11
CA ALA A 41 17.28 -10.03 23.11
C ALA A 41 18.11 -9.96 21.82
N VAL A 42 18.45 -8.75 21.37
CA VAL A 42 19.33 -8.51 20.22
C VAL A 42 20.74 -9.04 20.50
N GLU A 43 21.35 -8.71 21.65
CA GLU A 43 22.69 -9.20 22.02
C GLU A 43 22.77 -10.73 22.04
N ILE A 44 21.71 -11.41 22.53
CA ILE A 44 21.64 -12.88 22.56
C ILE A 44 21.60 -13.45 21.14
N LEU A 45 20.86 -12.82 20.22
CA LEU A 45 20.77 -13.26 18.83
C LEU A 45 22.07 -12.98 18.06
N GLU A 46 22.69 -11.82 18.26
CA GLU A 46 24.01 -11.50 17.69
C GLU A 46 25.09 -12.47 18.19
N ALA A 47 25.07 -12.80 19.48
CA ALA A 47 25.97 -13.80 20.05
C ALA A 47 25.74 -15.18 19.45
N TYR A 48 24.48 -15.58 19.23
CA TYR A 48 24.14 -16.83 18.56
C TYR A 48 24.62 -16.84 17.11
N GLU A 49 24.35 -15.78 16.35
CA GLU A 49 24.80 -15.64 14.96
C GLU A 49 26.34 -15.74 14.86
N GLY A 50 27.07 -15.14 15.80
CA GLY A 50 28.53 -15.25 15.87
C GLY A 50 29.06 -16.66 16.16
N THR A 51 28.21 -17.61 16.54
CA THR A 51 28.60 -19.04 16.68
C THR A 51 28.38 -19.86 15.41
N LEU A 52 27.73 -19.30 14.40
CA LEU A 52 27.40 -20.00 13.16
C LEU A 52 28.49 -19.81 12.10
N ASP A 53 28.71 -20.83 11.28
CA ASP A 53 29.58 -20.72 10.10
C ASP A 53 28.96 -19.83 9.02
N ASP A 54 29.77 -19.19 8.19
CA ASP A 54 29.29 -18.28 7.12
C ASP A 54 28.34 -18.95 6.12
N ASP A 55 28.51 -20.26 5.89
CA ASP A 55 27.71 -21.10 4.98
C ASP A 55 26.47 -21.71 5.68
N TYR A 56 26.20 -21.31 6.93
CA TYR A 56 24.96 -21.70 7.60
C TYR A 56 23.76 -21.14 6.83
N PRO A 57 22.73 -21.95 6.55
CA PRO A 57 21.60 -21.54 5.72
C PRO A 57 20.93 -20.29 6.30
N PRO A 58 20.47 -19.36 5.43
CA PRO A 58 19.73 -18.19 5.87
C PRO A 58 18.57 -18.63 6.74
N ASP A 59 18.58 -18.25 8.01
CA ASP A 59 17.45 -18.51 8.88
C ASP A 59 16.43 -17.39 8.74
N ASN A 60 15.16 -17.73 8.88
CA ASN A 60 14.04 -16.79 8.74
C ASN A 60 13.85 -15.91 10.00
N GLU A 61 14.86 -15.86 10.88
CA GLU A 61 14.86 -15.11 12.12
C GLU A 61 15.19 -13.65 11.85
N ARG A 62 14.17 -12.80 11.94
CA ARG A 62 14.26 -11.38 11.61
C ARG A 62 14.76 -10.58 12.81
N CYS A 63 16.06 -10.61 13.05
CA CYS A 63 16.71 -9.76 14.06
C CYS A 63 16.42 -8.27 13.82
N GLU A 64 16.22 -7.88 12.55
CA GLU A 64 15.90 -6.50 12.19
C GLU A 64 14.54 -6.04 12.75
N SER A 65 13.55 -6.94 12.83
CA SER A 65 12.24 -6.60 13.42
C SER A 65 12.35 -6.32 14.92
N LEU A 66 13.21 -7.04 15.64
CA LEU A 66 13.49 -6.77 17.05
C LEU A 66 14.26 -5.45 17.23
N LEU A 67 15.24 -5.17 16.37
CA LEU A 67 15.96 -3.90 16.37
C LEU A 67 15.03 -2.71 16.11
N GLU A 68 14.08 -2.87 15.19
CA GLU A 68 13.03 -1.89 14.89
C GLU A 68 12.12 -1.66 16.10
N GLU A 69 11.66 -2.71 16.78
CA GLU A 69 10.86 -2.62 18.01
C GLU A 69 11.63 -1.96 19.17
N CYS A 70 12.95 -2.15 19.22
CA CYS A 70 13.84 -1.49 20.18
C CYS A 70 14.18 -0.04 19.84
N GLY A 71 13.68 0.48 18.70
CA GLY A 71 13.96 1.86 18.24
C GLY A 71 15.36 2.07 17.67
N SER A 72 16.15 1.00 17.47
CA SER A 72 17.50 1.06 16.87
C SER A 72 17.41 0.94 15.35
N LEU A 73 16.77 1.91 14.71
CA LEU A 73 16.41 1.86 13.29
C LEU A 73 17.63 1.86 12.36
N GLU A 74 18.70 2.58 12.69
CA GLU A 74 19.94 2.61 11.91
C GLU A 74 20.63 1.25 11.91
N ARG A 75 20.65 0.57 13.07
CA ARG A 75 21.17 -0.80 13.16
C ARG A 75 20.29 -1.78 12.40
N ALA A 76 18.97 -1.61 12.46
CA ALA A 76 18.03 -2.48 11.76
C ALA A 76 18.25 -2.46 10.24
N ILE A 77 18.46 -1.28 9.65
CA ILE A 77 18.70 -1.16 8.20
C ILE A 77 20.08 -1.69 7.80
N GLU A 78 21.11 -1.47 8.61
CA GLU A 78 22.44 -2.03 8.37
C GLU A 78 22.43 -3.56 8.39
N GLU A 79 21.76 -4.17 9.37
CA GLU A 79 21.61 -5.62 9.43
C GLU A 79 20.79 -6.18 8.27
N LEU A 80 19.72 -5.48 7.88
CA LEU A 80 18.92 -5.84 6.72
C LEU A 80 19.78 -5.89 5.44
N HIS A 81 20.60 -4.86 5.22
CA HIS A 81 21.51 -4.78 4.07
C HIS A 81 22.60 -5.85 4.10
N LYS A 82 23.19 -6.14 5.27
CA LYS A 82 24.17 -7.24 5.42
C LYS A 82 23.58 -8.59 5.01
N LYS A 83 22.31 -8.82 5.33
CA LYS A 83 21.60 -10.08 5.06
C LYS A 83 20.94 -10.14 3.69
N GLU A 84 20.99 -9.05 2.90
CA GLU A 84 20.31 -8.96 1.60
C GLU A 84 20.62 -10.16 0.69
N SER A 85 21.90 -10.55 0.58
CA SER A 85 22.34 -11.64 -0.29
C SER A 85 21.74 -13.00 0.09
N LYS A 86 21.49 -13.20 1.38
CA LYS A 86 20.94 -14.44 1.96
C LYS A 86 19.41 -14.46 1.93
N ILE A 87 18.75 -13.31 1.84
CA ILE A 87 17.29 -13.21 1.80
C ILE A 87 16.77 -13.57 0.40
N VAL A 88 15.99 -14.66 0.33
CA VAL A 88 15.37 -15.15 -0.91
C VAL A 88 14.17 -14.29 -1.31
N ASP A 89 13.35 -13.88 -0.36
CA ASP A 89 12.17 -13.04 -0.62
C ASP A 89 12.56 -11.56 -0.80
N LYS A 90 12.87 -11.22 -2.04
CA LYS A 90 13.25 -9.85 -2.43
C LYS A 90 12.11 -8.84 -2.33
N LEU A 91 10.85 -9.28 -2.36
CA LEU A 91 9.72 -8.37 -2.24
C LEU A 91 9.57 -7.93 -0.77
N SER A 92 9.48 -8.90 0.15
CA SER A 92 9.42 -8.62 1.58
C SER A 92 10.63 -7.82 2.06
N TYR A 93 11.82 -8.11 1.52
CA TYR A 93 13.03 -7.33 1.78
C TYR A 93 12.83 -5.84 1.45
N LYS A 94 12.36 -5.53 0.23
CA LYS A 94 12.13 -4.15 -0.21
C LYS A 94 11.03 -3.45 0.58
N GLU A 95 9.97 -4.16 0.95
CA GLU A 95 8.90 -3.64 1.81
C GLU A 95 9.41 -3.30 3.22
N GLN A 96 10.28 -4.13 3.78
CA GLN A 96 10.89 -3.89 5.09
C GLN A 96 11.92 -2.74 5.02
N GLU A 97 12.75 -2.71 3.98
CA GLU A 97 13.72 -1.66 3.72
C GLU A 97 13.03 -0.28 3.60
N VAL A 98 11.96 -0.18 2.81
CA VAL A 98 11.24 1.09 2.66
C VAL A 98 10.55 1.52 3.96
N SER A 99 10.04 0.57 4.76
CA SER A 99 9.47 0.85 6.08
C SER A 99 10.51 1.48 7.01
N LEU A 100 11.72 0.90 7.07
CA LEU A 100 12.82 1.43 7.88
C LEU A 100 13.30 2.80 7.39
N LEU A 101 13.47 2.98 6.09
CA LEU A 101 13.89 4.26 5.48
C LEU A 101 12.91 5.39 5.82
N VAL A 102 11.60 5.13 5.72
CA VAL A 102 10.57 6.11 6.06
C VAL A 102 10.61 6.45 7.56
N LYS A 103 10.78 5.46 8.44
CA LYS A 103 10.90 5.68 9.89
C LYS A 103 12.16 6.47 10.27
N LEU A 104 13.25 6.30 9.52
CA LEU A 104 14.49 7.08 9.66
C LEU A 104 14.40 8.51 9.09
N GLY A 105 13.30 8.86 8.41
CA GLY A 105 13.15 10.15 7.74
C GLY A 105 13.96 10.28 6.44
N ARG A 106 14.50 9.18 5.90
CA ARG A 106 15.20 9.13 4.61
C ARG A 106 14.19 9.03 3.46
N LEU A 107 13.42 10.11 3.29
CA LEU A 107 12.24 10.10 2.44
C LEU A 107 12.58 10.02 0.95
N GLU A 108 13.70 10.60 0.50
CA GLU A 108 14.13 10.55 -0.89
C GLU A 108 14.46 9.12 -1.32
N GLU A 109 15.22 8.38 -0.51
CA GLU A 109 15.52 6.96 -0.74
C GLU A 109 14.24 6.11 -0.69
N GLY A 110 13.35 6.40 0.27
CA GLY A 110 12.05 5.75 0.38
C GLY A 110 11.17 5.95 -0.86
N ALA A 111 11.15 7.15 -1.44
CA ALA A 111 10.38 7.46 -2.64
C ALA A 111 10.86 6.65 -3.85
N GLU A 112 12.17 6.56 -4.06
CA GLU A 112 12.74 5.74 -5.15
C GLU A 112 12.44 4.26 -4.96
N LEU A 113 12.50 3.77 -3.72
CA LEU A 113 12.16 2.37 -3.43
C LEU A 113 10.67 2.08 -3.61
N TYR A 114 9.77 3.01 -3.26
CA TYR A 114 8.34 2.87 -3.58
C TYR A 114 8.07 2.88 -5.09
N LYS A 115 8.79 3.68 -5.88
CA LYS A 115 8.70 3.61 -7.35
C LYS A 115 9.15 2.25 -7.88
N ALA A 116 10.23 1.69 -7.31
CA ALA A 116 10.66 0.34 -7.65
C ALA A 116 9.61 -0.72 -7.27
N LEU A 117 8.97 -0.61 -6.10
CA LEU A 117 7.87 -1.48 -5.68
C LEU A 117 6.64 -1.36 -6.61
N LEU A 118 6.29 -0.15 -7.04
CA LEU A 118 5.23 0.09 -8.02
C LEU A 118 5.55 -0.53 -9.38
N SER A 119 6.82 -0.59 -9.78
CA SER A 119 7.21 -1.29 -11.01
C SER A 119 6.95 -2.80 -10.95
N ILE A 120 6.91 -3.38 -9.74
CA ILE A 120 6.61 -4.80 -9.50
C ILE A 120 5.10 -5.00 -9.44
N ASN A 121 4.38 -4.17 -8.66
CA ASN A 121 2.93 -4.24 -8.51
C ASN A 121 2.31 -2.82 -8.48
N PRO A 122 1.89 -2.29 -9.64
CA PRO A 122 1.30 -0.96 -9.75
C PRO A 122 -0.18 -0.93 -9.34
N ASP A 123 -0.78 -2.03 -8.88
CA ASP A 123 -2.15 -2.04 -8.34
C ASP A 123 -2.18 -2.07 -6.81
N ASN A 124 -1.01 -2.04 -6.14
CA ASN A 124 -0.94 -1.98 -4.69
C ASN A 124 -1.10 -0.54 -4.17
N TYR A 125 -2.25 -0.25 -3.56
CA TYR A 125 -2.58 1.06 -2.98
C TYR A 125 -1.59 1.51 -1.90
N ARG A 126 -1.01 0.58 -1.12
CA ARG A 126 -0.07 0.92 -0.04
C ARG A 126 1.20 1.58 -0.56
N TYR A 127 1.66 1.20 -1.75
CA TYR A 127 2.86 1.77 -2.33
C TYR A 127 2.64 3.21 -2.80
N TYR A 128 1.45 3.51 -3.33
CA TYR A 128 1.07 4.88 -3.65
C TYR A 128 0.96 5.74 -2.39
N GLU A 129 0.32 5.23 -1.35
CA GLU A 129 0.21 5.93 -0.07
C GLU A 129 1.59 6.22 0.55
N GLY A 130 2.47 5.22 0.53
CA GLY A 130 3.86 5.36 0.97
C GLY A 130 4.64 6.38 0.15
N LEU A 131 4.53 6.34 -1.17
CA LEU A 131 5.15 7.32 -2.06
C LEU A 131 4.67 8.73 -1.76
N GLN A 132 3.35 8.93 -1.58
CA GLN A 132 2.75 10.21 -1.20
C GLN A 132 3.32 10.73 0.13
N LYS A 133 3.50 9.86 1.13
CA LYS A 133 4.13 10.23 2.41
C LYS A 133 5.58 10.67 2.21
N CYS A 134 6.36 9.94 1.42
CA CYS A 134 7.75 10.30 1.12
C CYS A 134 7.90 11.66 0.42
N VAL A 135 7.00 11.99 -0.50
CA VAL A 135 7.04 13.30 -1.21
C VAL A 135 6.33 14.42 -0.45
N GLY A 136 5.80 14.15 0.75
CA GLY A 136 5.10 15.14 1.57
C GLY A 136 3.67 15.47 1.11
N LEU A 137 3.11 14.72 0.16
CA LEU A 137 1.80 14.96 -0.46
C LEU A 137 0.73 14.00 0.07
N HIS A 138 0.66 13.78 1.39
CA HIS A 138 -0.30 12.86 2.01
C HIS A 138 -1.51 13.61 2.61
N ALA A 139 -2.69 13.00 2.53
CA ALA A 139 -3.96 13.60 2.92
C ALA A 139 -4.03 14.01 4.40
N GLU A 140 -3.33 13.31 5.31
CA GLU A 140 -3.29 13.63 6.74
C GLU A 140 -2.65 15.00 7.02
N ASN A 141 -1.81 15.49 6.12
CA ASN A 141 -1.14 16.79 6.27
C ASN A 141 -2.04 17.97 5.88
N GLY A 142 -3.24 17.71 5.33
CA GLY A 142 -4.10 18.72 4.73
C GLY A 142 -3.55 19.19 3.38
N LEU A 143 -4.18 18.74 2.29
CA LEU A 143 -3.73 19.09 0.94
C LEU A 143 -4.18 20.50 0.55
N SER A 144 -3.22 21.35 0.20
CA SER A 144 -3.50 22.63 -0.46
C SER A 144 -3.85 22.42 -1.94
N SER A 145 -4.35 23.46 -2.61
CA SER A 145 -4.57 23.40 -4.06
C SER A 145 -3.28 23.13 -4.85
N SER A 146 -2.14 23.64 -4.37
CA SER A 146 -0.82 23.38 -4.96
C SER A 146 -0.43 21.92 -4.82
N ASP A 147 -0.70 21.30 -3.67
CA ASP A 147 -0.36 19.89 -3.42
C ASP A 147 -1.21 18.96 -4.30
N ILE A 148 -2.49 19.31 -4.49
CA ILE A 148 -3.38 18.60 -5.42
C ILE A 148 -2.84 18.66 -6.85
N ASP A 149 -2.30 19.81 -7.28
CA ASP A 149 -1.71 19.95 -8.61
C ASP A 149 -0.42 19.15 -8.78
N GLN A 150 0.41 19.08 -7.73
CA GLN A 150 1.61 18.25 -7.71
C GLN A 150 1.26 16.75 -7.73
N LEU A 151 0.24 16.33 -6.96
CA LEU A 151 -0.28 14.97 -7.00
C LEU A 151 -0.84 14.62 -8.37
N ASP A 152 -1.63 15.50 -8.97
CA ASP A 152 -2.16 15.30 -10.33
C ASP A 152 -1.02 15.11 -11.35
N ALA A 153 0.04 15.92 -11.28
CA ALA A 153 1.22 15.77 -12.13
C ALA A 153 1.96 14.44 -11.90
N LEU A 154 2.12 14.03 -10.63
CA LEU A 154 2.72 12.74 -10.26
C LEU A 154 1.90 11.56 -10.81
N TYR A 155 0.57 11.57 -10.63
CA TYR A 155 -0.27 10.50 -11.13
C TYR A 155 -0.36 10.46 -12.65
N LYS A 156 -0.24 11.61 -13.33
CA LYS A 156 -0.11 11.65 -14.80
C LYS A 156 1.16 10.98 -15.28
N SER A 157 2.31 11.22 -14.64
CA SER A 157 3.56 10.56 -15.01
C SER A 157 3.51 9.05 -14.71
N LEU A 158 3.00 8.65 -13.54
CA LEU A 158 2.80 7.25 -13.19
C LEU A 158 1.79 6.57 -14.12
N GLY A 159 0.74 7.27 -14.57
CA GLY A 159 -0.26 6.75 -15.49
C GLY A 159 0.28 6.50 -16.90
N GLN A 160 1.30 7.27 -17.34
CA GLN A 160 2.01 7.00 -18.58
C GLN A 160 2.89 5.75 -18.48
N GLN A 161 3.48 5.51 -17.30
CA GLN A 161 4.30 4.33 -17.05
C GLN A 161 3.46 3.07 -16.86
N TYR A 162 2.35 3.18 -16.15
CA TYR A 162 1.49 2.06 -15.73
C TYR A 162 0.09 2.14 -16.36
N THR A 163 0.03 2.17 -17.69
CA THR A 163 -1.21 2.39 -18.46
C THR A 163 -2.32 1.36 -18.18
N TRP A 164 -1.96 0.17 -17.71
CA TRP A 164 -2.87 -0.93 -17.39
C TRP A 164 -3.34 -0.94 -15.93
N SER A 165 -2.64 -0.25 -15.02
CA SER A 165 -3.02 -0.17 -13.60
C SER A 165 -4.37 0.52 -13.45
N SER A 166 -5.23 -0.08 -12.64
CA SER A 166 -6.51 0.53 -12.25
C SER A 166 -6.32 1.46 -11.07
N ALA A 167 -5.39 1.13 -10.15
CA ALA A 167 -5.10 1.95 -8.98
C ALA A 167 -4.61 3.36 -9.38
N VAL A 168 -3.69 3.47 -10.34
CA VAL A 168 -3.16 4.77 -10.78
C VAL A 168 -4.25 5.69 -11.38
N LYS A 169 -5.35 5.12 -11.88
CA LYS A 169 -6.49 5.87 -12.44
C LYS A 169 -7.56 6.15 -11.39
N ARG A 170 -7.73 5.25 -10.42
CA ARG A 170 -8.76 5.34 -9.37
C ARG A 170 -8.35 6.29 -8.25
N ILE A 171 -7.10 6.24 -7.78
CA ILE A 171 -6.64 7.06 -6.64
C ILE A 171 -6.77 8.57 -6.91
N PRO A 172 -6.48 9.10 -8.11
CA PRO A 172 -6.73 10.51 -8.42
C PRO A 172 -8.15 10.99 -8.13
N LEU A 173 -9.15 10.11 -8.28
CA LEU A 173 -10.54 10.46 -8.02
C LEU A 173 -10.80 10.79 -6.55
N ASP A 174 -9.94 10.36 -5.61
CA ASP A 174 -10.09 10.62 -4.18
C ASP A 174 -9.69 12.06 -3.82
N PHE A 175 -8.68 12.64 -4.47
CA PHE A 175 -8.19 13.99 -4.14
C PHE A 175 -8.56 15.08 -5.17
N LEU A 176 -8.82 14.73 -6.43
CA LEU A 176 -9.21 15.71 -7.45
C LEU A 176 -10.59 16.33 -7.16
N GLN A 177 -10.77 17.58 -7.60
CA GLN A 177 -12.02 18.33 -7.45
C GLN A 177 -12.39 19.07 -8.75
N GLY A 178 -13.66 19.49 -8.86
CA GLY A 178 -14.15 20.32 -9.96
C GLY A 178 -13.95 19.70 -11.35
N GLU A 179 -13.47 20.51 -12.29
CA GLU A 179 -13.28 20.10 -13.69
C GLU A 179 -12.23 18.99 -13.85
N LYS A 180 -11.14 19.04 -13.06
CA LYS A 180 -10.11 17.99 -13.09
C LYS A 180 -10.68 16.63 -12.66
N PHE A 181 -11.55 16.63 -11.65
CA PHE A 181 -12.26 15.43 -11.22
C PHE A 181 -13.21 14.90 -12.31
N LEU A 182 -13.98 15.78 -12.95
CA LEU A 182 -14.89 15.38 -14.04
C LEU A 182 -14.14 14.66 -15.17
N VAL A 183 -13.04 15.26 -15.66
CA VAL A 183 -12.24 14.68 -16.75
C VAL A 183 -11.62 13.34 -16.32
N ALA A 184 -11.10 13.24 -15.10
CA ALA A 184 -10.53 12.00 -14.59
C ALA A 184 -11.60 10.90 -14.43
N ALA A 185 -12.77 11.24 -13.88
CA ALA A 185 -13.89 10.33 -13.69
C ALA A 185 -14.44 9.82 -15.02
N GLU A 186 -14.59 10.69 -16.02
CA GLU A 186 -15.02 10.30 -17.37
C GLU A 186 -14.05 9.28 -18.01
N ASN A 187 -12.75 9.55 -17.93
CA ASN A 187 -11.72 8.66 -18.45
C ASN A 187 -11.65 7.32 -17.72
N TYR A 188 -11.99 7.28 -16.43
CA TYR A 188 -12.03 6.07 -15.63
C TYR A 188 -13.30 5.24 -15.88
N ILE A 189 -14.47 5.89 -15.95
CA ILE A 189 -15.78 5.24 -15.99
C ILE A 189 -16.09 4.64 -17.36
N ARG A 190 -15.82 5.38 -18.46
CA ARG A 190 -16.20 4.94 -19.82
C ARG A 190 -15.64 3.56 -20.18
N PRO A 191 -14.34 3.27 -20.03
CA PRO A 191 -13.81 1.95 -20.39
C PRO A 191 -14.41 0.82 -19.53
N LEU A 192 -14.77 1.11 -18.28
CA LEU A 192 -15.34 0.12 -17.35
C LEU A 192 -16.82 -0.17 -17.66
N LEU A 193 -17.58 0.83 -18.09
CA LEU A 193 -18.94 0.65 -18.61
C LEU A 193 -18.95 -0.14 -19.92
N THR A 194 -18.04 0.19 -20.85
CA THR A 194 -17.92 -0.54 -22.12
C THR A 194 -17.58 -2.01 -21.91
N LYS A 195 -16.66 -2.29 -20.98
CA LYS A 195 -16.29 -3.66 -20.59
C LYS A 195 -17.33 -4.37 -19.73
N GLY A 196 -18.28 -3.63 -19.16
CA GLY A 196 -19.30 -4.17 -18.29
C GLY A 196 -18.80 -4.67 -16.95
N VAL A 197 -17.96 -3.88 -16.28
CA VAL A 197 -17.37 -4.23 -14.99
C VAL A 197 -18.42 -4.09 -13.87
N PRO A 198 -18.81 -5.18 -13.18
CA PRO A 198 -19.89 -5.13 -12.18
C PRO A 198 -19.51 -4.35 -10.91
N SER A 199 -18.22 -4.32 -10.56
CA SER A 199 -17.71 -3.67 -9.35
C SER A 199 -17.59 -2.16 -9.45
N LEU A 200 -17.83 -1.57 -10.63
CA LEU A 200 -17.65 -0.13 -10.87
C LEU A 200 -18.38 0.72 -9.83
N PHE A 201 -19.63 0.37 -9.51
CA PHE A 201 -20.38 1.11 -8.50
C PHE A 201 -19.71 1.05 -7.13
N SER A 202 -19.27 -0.13 -6.69
CA SER A 202 -18.58 -0.30 -5.41
C SER A 202 -17.31 0.54 -5.34
N ASP A 203 -16.58 0.64 -6.46
CA ASP A 203 -15.36 1.45 -6.57
C ASP A 203 -15.66 2.96 -6.48
N LEU A 204 -16.77 3.41 -7.06
CA LEU A 204 -17.20 4.81 -7.05
C LEU A 204 -17.98 5.19 -5.78
N SER A 205 -18.57 4.23 -5.06
CA SER A 205 -19.47 4.46 -3.93
C SER A 205 -18.89 5.43 -2.88
N PRO A 206 -17.61 5.31 -2.45
CA PRO A 206 -17.03 6.26 -1.50
C PRO A 206 -16.98 7.70 -2.01
N LEU A 207 -16.89 7.91 -3.33
CA LEU A 207 -16.79 9.24 -3.93
C LEU A 207 -18.08 10.07 -3.77
N TYR A 208 -19.23 9.41 -3.61
CA TYR A 208 -20.52 10.08 -3.40
C TYR A 208 -20.65 10.70 -2.01
N ASP A 209 -19.85 10.26 -1.04
CA ASP A 209 -19.87 10.82 0.30
C ASP A 209 -19.07 12.15 0.37
N HIS A 210 -18.37 12.53 -0.70
CA HIS A 210 -17.61 13.78 -0.78
C HIS A 210 -18.43 14.95 -1.38
N PRO A 211 -18.34 16.17 -0.80
CA PRO A 211 -19.06 17.34 -1.30
C PRO A 211 -18.76 17.64 -2.79
N GLY A 212 -19.81 17.87 -3.58
CA GLY A 212 -19.73 18.24 -4.99
C GLY A 212 -19.41 17.09 -5.96
N LYS A 213 -18.73 16.02 -5.52
CA LYS A 213 -18.42 14.86 -6.39
C LYS A 213 -19.67 14.07 -6.77
N ALA A 214 -20.62 13.94 -5.85
CA ALA A 214 -21.90 13.28 -6.11
C ALA A 214 -22.66 13.92 -7.28
N ASP A 215 -22.78 15.25 -7.28
CA ASP A 215 -23.48 16.00 -8.35
C ASP A 215 -22.76 15.87 -9.70
N ILE A 216 -21.42 15.86 -9.69
CA ILE A 216 -20.62 15.71 -10.91
C ILE A 216 -20.79 14.29 -11.47
N LEU A 217 -20.68 13.26 -10.63
CA LEU A 217 -20.86 11.86 -11.05
C LEU A 217 -22.29 11.59 -11.54
N GLU A 218 -23.30 12.14 -10.86
CA GLU A 218 -24.70 12.03 -11.28
C GLU A 218 -24.90 12.63 -12.68
N LYS A 219 -24.46 13.88 -12.90
CA LYS A 219 -24.56 14.55 -14.19
C LYS A 219 -23.81 13.78 -15.29
N LEU A 220 -22.61 13.30 -14.99
CA LEU A 220 -21.81 12.51 -15.92
C LEU A 220 -22.55 11.24 -16.33
N ILE A 221 -23.05 10.43 -15.38
CA ILE A 221 -23.74 9.17 -15.69
C ILE A 221 -25.02 9.44 -16.50
N LEU A 222 -25.79 10.48 -16.17
CA LEU A 222 -26.98 10.87 -16.92
C LEU A 222 -26.65 11.30 -18.36
N GLU A 223 -25.57 12.04 -18.56
CA GLU A 223 -25.12 12.44 -19.90
C GLU A 223 -24.67 11.24 -20.74
N LEU A 224 -23.91 10.32 -20.14
CA LEU A 224 -23.49 9.07 -20.79
C LEU A 224 -24.72 8.23 -21.17
N GLU A 225 -25.68 8.06 -20.27
CA GLU A 225 -26.93 7.34 -20.52
C GLU A 225 -27.73 7.95 -21.68
N HIS A 226 -27.92 9.27 -21.66
CA HIS A 226 -28.68 9.98 -22.69
C HIS A 226 -28.02 9.82 -24.07
N SER A 227 -26.70 10.00 -24.15
CA SER A 227 -25.94 9.83 -25.39
C SER A 227 -26.02 8.40 -25.92
N LEU A 228 -25.85 7.40 -25.04
CA LEU A 228 -25.94 5.98 -25.41
C LEU A 228 -27.33 5.61 -25.89
N ARG A 229 -28.39 6.18 -25.31
CA ARG A 229 -29.78 5.93 -25.72
C ARG A 229 -30.10 6.50 -27.10
N ILE A 230 -29.58 7.69 -27.42
CA ILE A 230 -29.90 8.38 -28.69
C ILE A 230 -28.97 7.94 -29.83
N SER A 231 -27.66 7.97 -29.60
CA SER A 231 -26.66 7.78 -30.66
C SER A 231 -26.07 6.36 -30.68
N GLY A 232 -26.19 5.62 -29.57
CA GLY A 232 -25.51 4.34 -29.37
C GLY A 232 -24.02 4.48 -29.06
N GLY A 233 -23.51 5.69 -28.79
CA GLY A 233 -22.11 5.96 -28.46
C GLY A 233 -21.95 6.99 -27.35
N TYR A 234 -20.71 7.18 -26.88
CA TYR A 234 -20.38 8.21 -25.90
C TYR A 234 -20.42 9.62 -26.50
N PRO A 235 -20.67 10.67 -25.66
CA PRO A 235 -20.66 12.06 -26.12
C PRO A 235 -19.39 12.41 -26.90
N GLY A 236 -19.56 13.01 -28.09
CA GLY A 236 -18.46 13.46 -28.94
C GLY A 236 -17.70 12.34 -29.68
N ARG A 237 -18.14 11.08 -29.61
CA ARG A 237 -17.55 9.97 -30.39
C ARG A 237 -18.48 9.50 -31.50
N ALA A 238 -17.89 9.19 -32.65
CA ALA A 238 -18.60 8.58 -33.78
C ALA A 238 -18.73 7.05 -33.64
N GLU A 239 -17.90 6.43 -32.79
CA GLU A 239 -17.89 4.99 -32.55
C GLU A 239 -19.10 4.58 -31.71
N LYS A 240 -19.76 3.51 -32.14
CA LYS A 240 -20.86 2.91 -31.38
C LYS A 240 -20.33 1.97 -30.33
N GLU A 241 -20.90 2.07 -29.14
CA GLU A 241 -20.63 1.19 -28.02
C GLU A 241 -21.47 -0.10 -28.12
N PRO A 242 -21.02 -1.21 -27.52
CA PRO A 242 -21.83 -2.41 -27.38
C PRO A 242 -23.17 -2.10 -26.68
N PRO A 243 -24.28 -2.78 -27.02
CA PRO A 243 -25.56 -2.59 -26.34
C PRO A 243 -25.50 -2.85 -24.83
N SER A 244 -24.56 -3.70 -24.39
CA SER A 244 -24.30 -3.95 -22.97
C SER A 244 -23.86 -2.69 -22.22
N THR A 245 -23.21 -1.73 -22.87
CA THR A 245 -22.76 -0.48 -22.25
C THR A 245 -23.94 0.31 -21.68
N LEU A 246 -25.05 0.42 -22.42
CA LEU A 246 -26.26 1.07 -21.93
C LEU A 246 -26.85 0.31 -20.72
N MET A 247 -26.90 -1.02 -20.78
CA MET A 247 -27.38 -1.85 -19.68
C MET A 247 -26.55 -1.63 -18.40
N TRP A 248 -25.21 -1.63 -18.50
CA TRP A 248 -24.32 -1.37 -17.38
C TRP A 248 -24.42 0.07 -16.85
N THR A 249 -24.68 1.04 -17.74
CA THR A 249 -24.93 2.43 -17.35
C THR A 249 -26.22 2.54 -16.53
N LEU A 250 -27.30 1.90 -16.98
CA LEU A 250 -28.58 1.87 -16.26
C LEU A 250 -28.45 1.13 -14.91
N TYR A 251 -27.68 0.04 -14.86
CA TYR A 251 -27.40 -0.67 -13.61
C TYR A 251 -26.65 0.21 -12.59
N ASN A 252 -25.58 0.88 -13.00
CA ASN A 252 -24.84 1.80 -12.13
C ASN A 252 -25.72 2.97 -11.69
N MET A 253 -26.55 3.49 -12.60
CA MET A 253 -27.51 4.53 -12.29
C MET A 253 -28.49 4.06 -11.22
N MET A 254 -29.11 2.87 -11.36
CA MET A 254 -30.01 2.30 -10.35
C MET A 254 -29.35 2.24 -8.96
N LEU A 255 -28.11 1.72 -8.87
CA LEU A 255 -27.37 1.65 -7.61
C LEU A 255 -27.09 3.04 -7.01
N LEU A 256 -26.82 4.03 -7.86
CA LEU A 256 -26.67 5.42 -7.45
C LEU A 256 -27.95 5.96 -6.81
N TRP A 257 -29.12 5.76 -7.43
CA TRP A 257 -30.40 6.20 -6.87
C TRP A 257 -30.69 5.57 -5.51
N VAL A 258 -30.34 4.29 -5.34
CA VAL A 258 -30.45 3.58 -4.05
C VAL A 258 -29.54 4.22 -2.98
N LYS A 259 -28.26 4.47 -3.29
CA LYS A 259 -27.30 5.07 -2.34
C LYS A 259 -27.69 6.50 -1.94
N LEU A 260 -28.27 7.27 -2.85
CA LEU A 260 -28.73 8.63 -2.57
C LEU A 260 -30.12 8.68 -1.90
N MET A 261 -30.73 7.54 -1.58
CA MET A 261 -32.09 7.44 -1.00
C MET A 261 -33.14 8.22 -1.82
N ARG A 262 -33.02 8.16 -3.15
CA ARG A 262 -33.96 8.79 -4.08
C ARG A 262 -34.97 7.80 -4.66
N LEU A 263 -35.05 6.60 -4.08
CA LEU A 263 -36.00 5.52 -4.37
C LEU A 263 -36.51 4.89 -3.07
#